data_AF-A0A3Q9NLL5-F1
#
_entry.id   AF-A0A3Q9NLL5-F1
#
_cell.length_a   1.000
_cell.length_b   1.000
_cell.length_c   1.000
_cell.angle_alpha   90.00
_cell.angle_beta   90.00
_cell.angle_gamma   90.00
#
_symmetry.space_group_name_H-M   'P 1'
#
loop_
_entity.id
_entity.type
_entity.pdbx_description
1 polymer ?
#
loop_
_entity_poly.entity_id
_entity_poly.type
_entity_poly.pdbx_seq_one_letter_code
_entity_poly.pdbx_strand_id
1 'polypeptide(L)'
;MSWTLMDIALRWLHIVFALIWIGHNYANVVKTPRFVPLRIDPDEGSERSSDLTRRMRQEHGTFRYASLVVLASGALMLWHRGILDDALMLQGHHAVIGIGAWIGIIMALNLWFVLWPHQKKVLGFVPAPAAERIRCSRITFLSSRTNTILSFPLIFFMAAGSHGLALF
;
A
#
# COMPACT_ATOMS: atom_id res chain seq x y z
N MET A 1 8.71 -29.68 13.48
CA MET A 1 9.34 -29.34 12.19
C MET A 1 8.42 -28.53 11.26
N SER A 2 7.10 -28.72 11.26
CA SER A 2 6.16 -28.01 10.37
C SER A 2 5.93 -26.53 10.72
N TRP A 3 5.86 -26.19 12.00
CA TRP A 3 5.52 -24.84 12.47
C TRP A 3 6.60 -23.79 12.16
N THR A 4 7.88 -24.15 12.30
CA THR A 4 9.01 -23.27 11.98
C THR A 4 9.08 -22.94 10.49
N LEU A 5 8.80 -23.93 9.63
CA LEU A 5 8.74 -23.72 8.18
C LEU A 5 7.59 -22.79 7.79
N MET A 6 6.43 -22.94 8.43
CA MET A 6 5.30 -22.03 8.23
C MET A 6 5.65 -20.59 8.63
N ASP A 7 6.27 -20.39 9.79
CA ASP A 7 6.69 -19.06 10.24
C ASP A 7 7.70 -18.41 9.28
N ILE A 8 8.68 -19.18 8.80
CA ILE A 8 9.66 -18.70 7.83
C ILE A 8 8.95 -18.34 6.51
N ALA A 9 8.08 -19.21 6.01
CA ALA A 9 7.34 -18.98 4.77
C ALA A 9 6.46 -17.72 4.85
N LEU A 10 5.71 -17.54 5.94
CA LEU A 10 4.87 -16.36 6.16
C LEU A 10 5.68 -15.07 6.25
N ARG A 11 6.84 -15.08 6.92
CA ARG A 11 7.73 -13.91 6.99
C ARG A 11 8.29 -13.53 5.62
N TRP A 12 8.77 -14.51 4.86
CA TRP A 12 9.29 -14.25 3.51
C TRP A 12 8.19 -13.75 2.57
N LEU A 13 7.00 -14.36 2.63
CA LEU A 13 5.83 -13.89 1.90
C LEU A 13 5.53 -12.42 2.28
N HIS A 14 5.46 -12.11 3.57
CA HIS A 14 5.20 -10.76 4.06
C HIS A 14 6.22 -9.76 3.55
N ILE A 15 7.52 -10.07 3.64
CA ILE A 15 8.61 -9.19 3.21
C ILE A 15 8.58 -8.95 1.70
N VAL A 16 8.44 -10.00 0.89
CA VAL A 16 8.41 -9.87 -0.59
C VAL A 16 7.25 -9.00 -1.03
N PHE A 17 6.05 -9.22 -0.50
CA PHE A 17 4.90 -8.40 -0.85
C PHE A 17 4.95 -7.00 -0.23
N ALA A 18 5.60 -6.82 0.91
CA ALA A 18 5.86 -5.49 1.48
C ALA A 18 6.82 -4.70 0.60
N LEU A 19 7.86 -5.33 0.04
CA LEU A 19 8.76 -4.70 -0.93
C LEU A 19 8.02 -4.27 -2.19
N ILE A 20 7.11 -5.10 -2.73
CA ILE A 20 6.28 -4.72 -3.88
C ILE A 20 5.37 -3.55 -3.51
N TRP A 21 4.70 -3.62 -2.36
CA TRP A 21 3.73 -2.62 -1.94
C TRP A 21 4.40 -1.27 -1.61
N ILE A 22 5.27 -1.25 -0.62
CA ILE A 22 5.95 -0.03 -0.16
C ILE A 22 6.94 0.45 -1.24
N GLY A 23 7.64 -0.45 -1.92
CA GLY A 23 8.56 -0.09 -3.00
C GLY A 23 7.87 0.63 -4.16
N HIS A 24 6.64 0.23 -4.53
CA HIS A 24 5.87 0.98 -5.52
C HIS A 24 5.50 2.39 -5.05
N ASN A 25 5.19 2.60 -3.76
CA ASN A 25 4.96 3.95 -3.22
C ASN A 25 6.21 4.83 -3.42
N TYR A 26 7.39 4.34 -3.06
CA TYR A 26 8.65 5.08 -3.23
C TYR A 26 9.02 5.28 -4.70
N ALA A 27 8.84 4.27 -5.55
CA ALA A 27 9.05 4.41 -6.99
C ALA A 27 8.16 5.52 -7.58
N ASN A 28 6.91 5.64 -7.12
CA ASN A 28 6.02 6.74 -7.51
C ASN A 28 6.51 8.11 -7.01
N VAL A 29 7.12 8.20 -5.82
CA VAL A 29 7.78 9.44 -5.35
C VAL A 29 8.88 9.87 -6.28
N VAL A 30 9.78 8.95 -6.62
CA VAL A 30 10.95 9.23 -7.45
C VAL A 30 10.53 9.59 -8.88
N LYS A 31 9.58 8.85 -9.47
CA LYS A 31 9.08 9.11 -10.83
C LYS A 31 8.27 10.40 -10.95
N THR A 32 7.49 10.75 -9.92
CA THR A 32 6.57 11.90 -9.94
C THR A 32 6.70 12.76 -8.68
N PRO A 33 7.82 13.48 -8.48
CA PRO A 33 8.10 14.16 -7.22
C PRO A 33 7.17 15.35 -6.96
N ARG A 34 6.70 16.01 -8.02
CA ARG A 34 5.78 17.15 -7.96
C ARG A 34 4.45 16.80 -8.61
N PHE A 35 3.38 17.41 -8.11
CA PHE A 35 2.07 17.27 -8.75
C PHE A 35 2.08 18.00 -10.10
N VAL A 36 1.80 17.26 -11.16
CA VAL A 36 1.53 17.80 -12.49
C VAL A 36 0.05 17.55 -12.77
N PRO A 37 -0.76 18.59 -13.03
CA PRO A 37 -2.17 18.42 -13.38
C PRO A 37 -2.32 17.48 -14.58
N LEU A 38 -3.40 16.69 -14.57
CA LEU A 38 -3.73 15.84 -15.71
C LEU A 38 -4.03 16.75 -16.90
N ARG A 39 -3.19 16.67 -17.94
CA ARG A 39 -3.53 17.20 -19.26
C ARG A 39 -4.41 16.17 -19.94
N ILE A 40 -5.47 16.64 -20.59
CA ILE A 40 -6.38 15.81 -21.36
C ILE A 40 -6.28 16.39 -22.77
N ASP A 41 -5.41 15.83 -23.59
CA ASP A 41 -5.35 16.22 -25.00
C ASP A 41 -6.60 15.68 -25.73
N PRO A 42 -7.22 16.45 -26.63
CA PRO A 42 -8.38 16.00 -27.41
C PRO A 42 -8.11 14.74 -28.24
N ASP A 43 -6.85 14.55 -28.65
CA ASP A 43 -6.38 13.42 -29.47
C ASP A 43 -5.86 12.22 -28.65
N GLU A 44 -5.85 12.29 -27.30
CA GLU A 44 -5.37 11.22 -26.40
C GLU A 44 -6.08 9.88 -26.59
N GLY A 45 -7.27 9.89 -27.19
CA GLY A 45 -8.01 8.67 -27.53
C GLY A 45 -7.33 7.81 -28.59
N SER A 46 -6.38 8.36 -29.37
CA SER A 46 -5.79 7.68 -30.54
C SER A 46 -4.46 6.96 -30.27
N GLU A 47 -3.69 7.35 -29.23
CA GLU A 47 -2.29 6.89 -29.08
C GLU A 47 -1.98 6.09 -27.80
N ARG A 48 -2.92 5.93 -26.86
CA ARG A 48 -2.64 5.06 -25.70
C ARG A 48 -2.69 3.60 -26.15
N SER A 49 -1.54 3.07 -26.57
CA SER A 49 -1.45 1.69 -27.04
C SER A 49 -2.16 0.76 -26.04
N SER A 50 -3.00 -0.14 -26.56
CA SER A 50 -3.72 -1.11 -25.75
C SER A 50 -2.77 -1.87 -24.82
N ASP A 51 -1.52 -2.06 -25.26
CA ASP A 51 -0.43 -2.62 -24.47
C ASP A 51 0.01 -1.73 -23.29
N LEU A 52 0.17 -0.42 -23.47
CA LEU A 52 0.49 0.50 -22.37
C LEU A 52 -0.62 0.51 -21.31
N THR A 53 -1.88 0.56 -21.75
CA THR A 53 -3.04 0.53 -20.83
C THR A 53 -3.10 -0.80 -20.07
N ARG A 54 -2.79 -1.91 -20.73
CA ARG A 54 -2.70 -3.25 -20.11
C ARG A 54 -1.59 -3.32 -19.07
N ARG A 55 -0.39 -2.82 -19.38
CA ARG A 55 0.75 -2.79 -18.44
C ARG A 55 0.45 -1.95 -17.20
N MET A 56 -0.18 -0.79 -17.37
CA MET A 56 -0.60 0.05 -16.23
C MET A 56 -1.65 -0.65 -15.36
N ARG A 57 -2.59 -1.39 -15.95
CA ARG A 57 -3.56 -2.20 -15.18
C ARG A 57 -2.86 -3.28 -14.36
N GLN A 58 -1.89 -3.97 -14.96
CA GLN A 58 -1.13 -5.02 -14.30
C GLN A 58 -0.29 -4.47 -13.16
N GLU A 59 0.49 -3.41 -13.40
CA GLU A 59 1.32 -2.76 -12.38
C GLU A 59 0.49 -2.31 -11.16
N HIS A 60 -0.62 -1.60 -11.39
CA HIS A 60 -1.49 -1.15 -10.31
C HIS A 60 -2.32 -2.29 -9.68
N GLY A 61 -2.57 -3.38 -10.40
CA GLY A 61 -3.16 -4.60 -9.85
C GLY A 61 -2.23 -5.26 -8.84
N THR A 62 -1.00 -5.56 -9.26
CA THR A 62 0.01 -6.26 -8.45
C THR A 62 0.30 -5.51 -7.15
N PHE A 63 0.51 -4.19 -7.21
CA PHE A 63 0.72 -3.35 -6.03
C PHE A 63 -0.47 -3.36 -5.05
N ARG A 64 -1.71 -3.33 -5.56
CA ARG A 64 -2.91 -3.32 -4.71
C ARG A 64 -3.14 -4.64 -3.99
N TYR A 65 -3.00 -5.76 -4.70
CA TYR A 65 -3.16 -7.06 -4.07
C TYR A 65 -2.00 -7.39 -3.14
N ALA A 66 -0.80 -6.84 -3.39
CA ALA A 66 0.32 -6.97 -2.47
C ALA A 66 0.00 -6.41 -1.07
N SER A 67 -0.74 -5.30 -0.96
CA SER A 67 -1.12 -4.77 0.35
C SER A 67 -2.00 -5.73 1.15
N LEU A 68 -2.92 -6.43 0.49
CA LEU A 68 -3.79 -7.41 1.13
C LEU A 68 -2.99 -8.64 1.58
N VAL A 69 -2.03 -9.10 0.77
CA VAL A 69 -1.15 -10.22 1.14
C VAL A 69 -0.29 -9.86 2.35
N VAL A 70 0.23 -8.63 2.42
CA VAL A 70 0.98 -8.13 3.58
C VAL A 70 0.11 -8.11 4.83
N LEU A 71 -1.10 -7.56 4.76
CA LEU A 71 -2.01 -7.54 5.91
C LEU A 71 -2.40 -8.96 6.36
N ALA A 72 -2.76 -9.84 5.41
CA ALA A 72 -3.14 -11.20 5.72
C ALA A 72 -1.99 -12.00 6.34
N SER A 73 -0.80 -11.96 5.73
CA SER A 73 0.39 -12.63 6.28
C SER A 73 0.79 -12.05 7.64
N GLY A 74 0.70 -10.73 7.84
CA GLY A 74 0.99 -10.09 9.12
C GLY A 74 0.02 -10.54 10.22
N ALA A 75 -1.28 -10.52 9.92
CA ALA A 75 -2.32 -10.98 10.85
C ALA A 75 -2.16 -12.46 11.20
N LEU A 76 -1.88 -13.33 10.19
CA LEU A 76 -1.61 -14.74 10.42
C LEU A 76 -0.38 -14.97 11.31
N MET A 77 0.69 -14.21 11.13
CA MET A 77 1.87 -14.31 11.99
C MET A 77 1.58 -13.87 13.44
N LEU A 78 0.81 -12.80 13.64
CA LEU A 78 0.43 -12.36 14.99
C LEU A 78 -0.51 -13.35 15.65
N TRP A 79 -1.46 -13.91 14.90
CA TRP A 79 -2.38 -14.93 15.38
C TRP A 79 -1.63 -16.21 15.77
N HIS A 80 -0.71 -16.67 14.93
CA HIS A 80 0.10 -17.85 15.19
C HIS A 80 0.95 -17.72 16.46
N ARG A 81 1.38 -16.50 16.81
CA ARG A 81 2.12 -16.21 18.05
C ARG A 81 1.21 -15.96 19.26
N GLY A 82 -0.10 -15.93 19.09
CA GLY A 82 -1.06 -15.67 20.17
C GLY A 82 -1.04 -14.22 20.68
N ILE A 83 -0.63 -13.26 19.86
CA ILE A 83 -0.48 -11.84 20.24
C ILE A 83 -1.32 -10.89 19.38
N LEU A 84 -2.24 -11.43 18.57
CA LEU A 84 -3.02 -10.64 17.61
C LEU A 84 -3.94 -9.63 18.30
N ASP A 85 -4.68 -10.10 19.30
CA ASP A 85 -5.54 -9.31 20.15
C ASP A 85 -4.75 -8.24 20.91
N ASP A 86 -3.67 -8.62 21.59
CA ASP A 86 -2.81 -7.68 22.31
C ASP A 86 -2.23 -6.60 21.40
N ALA A 87 -1.76 -6.98 20.21
CA ALA A 87 -1.25 -6.03 19.22
C ALA A 87 -2.35 -5.09 18.70
N LEU A 88 -3.53 -5.60 18.32
CA LEU A 88 -4.60 -4.77 17.78
C LEU A 88 -5.27 -3.88 18.85
N MET A 89 -5.30 -4.34 20.10
CA MET A 89 -5.80 -3.57 21.25
C MET A 89 -4.73 -2.68 21.89
N LEU A 90 -3.51 -2.65 21.32
CA LEU A 90 -2.39 -1.81 21.77
C LEU A 90 -2.01 -2.05 23.25
N GLN A 91 -1.93 -3.31 23.65
CA GLN A 91 -1.63 -3.71 25.02
C GLN A 91 -0.15 -4.00 25.25
N GLY A 92 0.40 -3.49 26.37
CA GLY A 92 1.73 -3.80 26.86
C GLY A 92 2.84 -3.64 25.81
N HIS A 93 3.79 -4.56 25.80
CA HIS A 93 4.91 -4.58 24.86
C HIS A 93 4.45 -4.81 23.39
N HIS A 94 3.29 -5.44 23.19
CA HIS A 94 2.74 -5.70 21.85
C HIS A 94 2.13 -4.46 21.20
N ALA A 95 1.94 -3.36 21.94
CA ALA A 95 1.49 -2.09 21.39
C ALA A 95 2.43 -1.56 20.29
N VAL A 96 3.74 -1.80 20.39
CA VAL A 96 4.74 -1.34 19.41
C VAL A 96 4.46 -1.94 18.03
N ILE A 97 4.31 -3.27 17.95
CA ILE A 97 3.97 -3.95 16.69
C ILE A 97 2.53 -3.64 16.26
N GLY A 98 1.64 -3.41 17.22
CA GLY A 98 0.25 -3.00 17.03
C GLY A 98 0.11 -1.66 16.31
N ILE A 99 0.88 -0.64 16.70
CA ILE A 99 0.90 0.66 16.01
C ILE A 99 1.33 0.48 14.55
N GLY A 100 2.37 -0.33 14.32
CA GLY A 100 2.77 -0.72 12.97
C GLY A 100 1.61 -1.35 12.19
N ALA A 101 0.93 -2.35 12.77
CA ALA A 101 -0.19 -3.02 12.13
C ALA A 101 -1.33 -2.04 11.76
N TRP A 102 -1.68 -1.13 12.66
CA TRP A 102 -2.70 -0.10 12.43
C TRP A 102 -2.33 0.88 11.32
N ILE A 103 -1.07 1.36 11.28
CA ILE A 103 -0.61 2.21 10.18
C ILE A 103 -0.71 1.45 8.85
N GLY A 104 -0.34 0.17 8.82
CA GLY A 104 -0.49 -0.69 7.65
C GLY A 104 -1.94 -0.83 7.20
N ILE A 105 -2.87 -1.05 8.14
CA ILE A 105 -4.31 -1.10 7.84
C ILE A 105 -4.79 0.23 7.26
N ILE A 106 -4.46 1.36 7.89
CA ILE A 106 -4.83 2.70 7.40
C ILE A 106 -4.30 2.94 5.97
N MET A 107 -3.05 2.58 5.70
CA MET A 107 -2.47 2.70 4.37
C MET A 107 -3.18 1.84 3.33
N ALA A 108 -3.58 0.61 3.69
CA ALA A 108 -4.35 -0.26 2.81
C ALA A 108 -5.76 0.30 2.58
N LEU A 109 -6.42 0.83 3.61
CA LEU A 109 -7.72 1.48 3.47
C LEU A 109 -7.63 2.71 2.54
N ASN A 110 -6.63 3.56 2.73
CA ASN A 110 -6.38 4.70 1.84
C ASN A 110 -6.13 4.23 0.39
N LEU A 111 -5.38 3.15 0.19
CA LEU A 111 -5.15 2.58 -1.14
C LEU A 111 -6.44 2.07 -1.80
N TRP A 112 -7.23 1.28 -1.08
CA TRP A 112 -8.40 0.59 -1.63
C TRP A 112 -9.63 1.48 -1.77
N PHE A 113 -9.86 2.37 -0.81
CA PHE A 113 -11.07 3.20 -0.73
C PHE A 113 -10.88 4.63 -1.21
N VAL A 114 -9.65 5.17 -1.22
CA VAL A 114 -9.40 6.53 -1.69
C VAL A 114 -8.63 6.53 -3.01
N LEU A 115 -7.43 5.95 -3.04
CA LEU A 115 -6.56 5.99 -4.22
C LEU A 115 -7.21 5.29 -5.42
N TRP A 116 -7.60 4.03 -5.26
CA TRP A 116 -8.06 3.21 -6.38
C TRP A 116 -9.35 3.73 -7.06
N PRO A 117 -10.40 4.16 -6.34
CA PRO A 117 -11.61 4.71 -6.97
C PRO A 117 -11.34 5.96 -7.81
N HIS A 118 -10.46 6.86 -7.33
CA HIS A 118 -10.09 8.06 -8.06
C HIS A 118 -9.15 7.74 -9.23
N GLN A 119 -8.21 6.82 -9.04
CA GLN A 119 -7.28 6.39 -10.07
C GLN A 119 -8.00 5.73 -11.26
N LYS A 120 -9.08 4.97 -11.03
CA LYS A 120 -9.94 4.42 -12.10
C LYS A 120 -10.48 5.52 -13.02
N LYS A 121 -10.89 6.67 -12.47
CA LYS A 121 -11.39 7.81 -13.23
C LYS A 121 -10.27 8.53 -13.99
N VAL A 122 -9.11 8.71 -13.36
CA VAL A 122 -7.92 9.32 -13.99
C VAL A 122 -7.48 8.49 -15.20
N LEU A 123 -7.40 7.17 -15.05
CA LEU A 123 -6.98 6.24 -16.09
C LEU A 123 -8.04 5.98 -17.17
N GLY A 124 -9.28 6.47 -16.99
CA GLY A 124 -10.37 6.29 -17.94
C GLY A 124 -11.03 4.91 -17.89
N PHE A 125 -10.85 4.13 -16.83
CA PHE A 125 -11.58 2.85 -16.64
C PHE A 125 -13.04 3.07 -16.27
N VAL A 126 -13.33 4.22 -15.66
CA VAL A 126 -14.68 4.69 -15.39
C VAL A 126 -14.83 6.04 -16.10
N PRO A 127 -15.87 6.21 -16.94
CA PRO A 127 -16.11 7.48 -17.61
C PRO A 127 -16.38 8.58 -16.58
N ALA A 128 -15.72 9.72 -16.74
CA ALA A 128 -15.89 10.90 -15.90
C ALA A 128 -15.58 12.17 -16.72
N PRO A 129 -16.28 13.30 -16.47
CA PRO A 129 -15.99 14.57 -17.13
C PRO A 129 -14.53 15.03 -16.90
N ALA A 130 -13.99 15.82 -17.84
CA ALA A 130 -12.61 16.31 -17.79
C ALA A 130 -12.27 17.01 -16.45
N ALA A 131 -13.15 17.90 -15.97
CA ALA A 131 -12.99 18.59 -14.70
C ALA A 131 -12.90 17.62 -13.50
N GLU A 132 -13.69 16.53 -13.52
CA GLU A 132 -13.65 15.52 -12.47
C GLU A 132 -12.35 14.70 -12.53
N ARG A 133 -11.88 14.34 -13.73
CA ARG A 133 -10.62 13.61 -13.92
C ARG A 133 -9.41 14.41 -13.39
N ILE A 134 -9.39 15.72 -13.63
CA ILE A 134 -8.35 16.62 -13.08
C ILE A 134 -8.42 16.67 -11.55
N ARG A 135 -9.60 16.78 -10.96
CA ARG A 135 -9.75 16.73 -9.49
C ARG A 135 -9.28 15.38 -8.92
N CYS A 136 -9.64 14.28 -9.58
CA CYS A 136 -9.23 12.94 -9.17
C CYS A 136 -7.72 12.72 -9.26
N SER A 137 -7.02 13.36 -10.20
CA SER A 137 -5.56 13.24 -10.31
C SER A 137 -4.85 13.82 -9.08
N ARG A 138 -5.34 14.96 -8.57
CA ARG A 138 -4.83 15.56 -7.33
C ARG A 138 -5.07 14.66 -6.12
N ILE A 139 -6.27 14.08 -5.99
CA ILE A 139 -6.59 13.15 -4.90
C ILE A 139 -5.70 11.90 -4.97
N THR A 140 -5.52 11.33 -6.15
CA THR A 140 -4.66 10.17 -6.39
C THR A 140 -3.21 10.47 -5.98
N PHE A 141 -2.69 11.63 -6.38
CA PHE A 141 -1.35 12.08 -6.01
C PHE A 141 -1.19 12.22 -4.49
N LEU A 142 -2.08 12.96 -3.83
CA LEU A 142 -2.01 13.18 -2.39
C LEU A 142 -2.13 11.86 -1.61
N SER A 143 -3.06 11.00 -2.00
CA SER A 143 -3.25 9.68 -1.39
C SER A 143 -1.99 8.80 -1.50
N SER A 144 -1.29 8.82 -2.64
CA SER A 144 0.00 8.14 -2.81
C SER A 144 1.10 8.72 -1.91
N ARG A 145 1.12 10.04 -1.71
CA ARG A 145 2.09 10.71 -0.84
C ARG A 145 1.84 10.37 0.62
N THR A 146 0.59 10.39 1.06
CA THR A 146 0.18 9.95 2.40
C THR A 146 0.67 8.53 2.68
N ASN A 147 0.47 7.58 1.75
CA ASN A 147 0.96 6.21 1.93
C ASN A 147 2.50 6.12 2.02
N THR A 148 3.23 6.96 1.28
CA THR A 148 4.70 6.98 1.38
C THR A 148 5.18 7.56 2.72
N ILE A 149 4.54 8.63 3.18
CA ILE A 149 4.89 9.27 4.46
C ILE A 149 4.60 8.31 5.61
N LEU A 150 3.43 7.66 5.59
CA LEU A 150 3.04 6.66 6.60
C LEU A 150 3.89 5.40 6.55
N SER A 151 4.49 5.03 5.41
CA SER A 151 5.36 3.85 5.36
C SER A 151 6.64 4.01 6.18
N PHE A 152 7.08 5.24 6.44
CA PHE A 152 8.26 5.49 7.27
C PHE A 152 8.05 5.09 8.75
N PRO A 153 7.07 5.63 9.49
CA PRO A 153 6.77 5.17 10.85
C PRO A 153 6.31 3.71 10.88
N LEU A 154 5.60 3.22 9.85
CA LEU A 154 5.24 1.81 9.73
C LEU A 154 6.47 0.90 9.84
N ILE A 155 7.48 1.13 8.99
CA ILE A 155 8.70 0.31 8.95
C ILE A 155 9.45 0.43 10.28
N PHE A 156 9.51 1.63 10.87
CA PHE A 156 10.12 1.84 12.19
C PHE A 156 9.46 0.96 13.27
N PHE A 157 8.13 0.99 13.41
CA PHE A 157 7.43 0.21 14.43
C PHE A 157 7.51 -1.31 14.17
N MET A 158 7.51 -1.72 12.91
CA MET A 158 7.70 -3.14 12.55
C MET A 158 9.10 -3.64 12.93
N ALA A 159 10.14 -2.83 12.70
CA ALA A 159 11.51 -3.16 13.10
C ALA A 159 11.71 -3.11 14.62
N ALA A 160 11.11 -2.12 15.29
CA ALA A 160 11.21 -1.96 16.74
C ALA A 160 10.57 -3.14 17.48
N GLY A 161 9.37 -3.57 17.05
CA GLY A 161 8.67 -4.69 17.65
C GLY A 161 9.35 -6.05 17.40
N SER A 162 10.17 -6.20 16.35
CA SER A 162 10.88 -7.46 16.08
C SER A 162 12.28 -7.56 16.67
N HIS A 163 12.95 -6.42 16.90
CA HIS A 163 14.33 -6.36 17.37
C HIS A 163 14.46 -5.90 18.82
N GLY A 164 13.35 -5.80 19.56
CA GLY A 164 13.39 -5.48 20.99
C GLY A 164 13.94 -4.09 21.27
N LEU A 165 13.69 -3.12 20.38
CA LEU A 165 13.75 -1.72 20.79
C LEU A 165 12.68 -1.56 21.86
N ALA A 166 13.09 -1.64 23.12
CA ALA A 166 12.23 -1.53 24.29
C ALA A 166 11.67 -0.11 24.33
N LEU A 167 10.63 0.12 23.53
CA LEU A 167 10.03 1.43 23.42
C LEU A 167 9.15 1.75 24.61
N PHE A 168 8.64 0.75 25.34
CA PHE A 168 7.91 0.88 26.60
C PHE A 168 8.00 -0.45 27.37
#